data_AF-A0AAN8B0N3-F1
#
_entry.id   AF-A0AAN8B0N3-F1
#
_cell.length_a   1.000
_cell.length_b   1.000
_cell.length_c   1.000
_cell.angle_alpha   90.00
_cell.angle_beta   90.00
_cell.angle_gamma   90.00
#
_symmetry.space_group_name_H-M   'P 1'
#
loop_
_entity.id
_entity.type
_entity.pdbx_description
1 polymer ?
#
loop_
_entity_poly.entity_id
_entity_poly.type
_entity_poly.pdbx_seq_one_letter_code
_entity_poly.pdbx_strand_id
1 'polypeptide(L)'
;MSTAESTYVSTLGKGDSLHQQVLASFPLCDITEEDLTQNAQFCKLLATLAQHVDQSGLTVPLKTELEKAEQKLQSQRRYWLRSEGIHKVLQEMTQDHCIRKHHATVPPDQNMFYETMGKCLLVAQCIRQLDPSSTTNQDQPSVLGLTPQQMMELMPSEKESHKIHIIHIHT
;
A
#
# COMPACT_ATOMS: atom_id res chain seq x y z
N MET A 1 24.36 51.35 10.92
CA MET A 1 25.05 51.84 9.71
C MET A 1 24.82 50.79 8.64
N SER A 2 23.77 50.89 7.82
CA SER A 2 23.61 51.72 6.60
C SER A 2 23.52 50.73 5.42
N THR A 3 22.32 50.33 4.99
CA THR A 3 21.44 50.92 3.94
C THR A 3 21.96 50.76 2.50
N ALA A 4 21.18 50.02 1.69
CA ALA A 4 20.67 50.37 0.35
C ALA A 4 19.84 49.17 -0.13
N GLU A 5 18.51 49.20 -0.08
CA GLU A 5 17.61 49.68 -1.15
C GLU A 5 18.01 49.23 -2.57
N SER A 6 17.16 48.40 -3.16
CA SER A 6 16.91 48.43 -4.61
C SER A 6 15.50 47.90 -4.87
N THR A 7 14.53 48.78 -4.60
CA THR A 7 13.23 48.75 -5.25
C THR A 7 13.46 48.96 -6.74
N TYR A 8 13.42 47.89 -7.54
CA TYR A 8 13.25 48.01 -8.99
C TYR A 8 11.95 47.34 -9.40
N VAL A 9 11.01 48.25 -9.66
CA VAL A 9 9.80 48.10 -10.45
C VAL A 9 10.04 47.19 -11.67
N SER A 10 9.20 46.18 -11.82
CA SER A 10 8.95 45.53 -13.12
C SER A 10 7.44 45.31 -13.24
N THR A 11 6.74 46.39 -13.60
CA THR A 11 5.32 46.40 -14.01
C THR A 11 5.16 46.21 -15.52
N LEU A 12 6.11 45.50 -16.16
CA LEU A 12 6.11 45.13 -17.57
C LEU A 12 6.51 43.65 -17.63
N GLY A 13 5.55 42.74 -17.85
CA GLY A 13 5.79 41.27 -17.82
C GLY A 13 4.91 40.45 -16.86
N LYS A 14 3.86 41.06 -16.27
CA LYS A 14 2.98 40.36 -15.32
C LYS A 14 2.13 39.25 -15.98
N GLY A 15 1.74 39.43 -17.24
CA GLY A 15 0.98 38.43 -18.02
C GLY A 15 1.80 37.20 -18.36
N ASP A 16 2.99 37.42 -18.94
CA ASP A 16 3.91 36.35 -19.32
C ASP A 16 4.41 35.55 -18.10
N SER A 17 4.62 36.23 -16.96
CA SER A 17 4.96 35.55 -15.70
C SER A 17 3.84 34.65 -15.16
N LEU A 18 2.58 35.02 -15.38
CA LEU A 18 1.43 34.24 -14.91
C LEU A 18 1.23 32.99 -15.77
N HIS A 19 1.37 33.11 -17.09
CA HIS A 19 1.26 31.97 -17.99
C HIS A 19 2.35 30.94 -17.70
N GLN A 20 3.61 31.38 -17.55
CA GLN A 20 4.72 30.49 -17.18
C GLN A 20 4.50 29.83 -15.82
N GLN A 21 3.98 30.57 -14.83
CA GLN A 21 3.66 30.02 -13.52
C GLN A 21 2.57 28.94 -13.61
N VAL A 22 1.52 29.17 -14.40
CA VAL A 22 0.44 28.20 -14.61
C VAL A 22 0.97 26.94 -15.30
N LEU A 23 1.75 27.08 -16.39
CA LEU A 23 2.32 25.95 -17.11
C LEU A 23 3.23 25.09 -16.19
N ALA A 24 4.02 25.74 -15.33
CA ALA A 24 4.88 25.04 -14.37
C ALA A 24 4.10 24.33 -13.25
N SER A 25 2.89 24.78 -12.93
CA SER A 25 2.01 24.17 -11.92
C SER A 25 1.25 22.95 -12.44
N PHE A 26 1.07 22.81 -13.76
CA PHE A 26 0.32 21.71 -14.36
C PHE A 26 1.14 20.94 -15.42
N PRO A 27 2.30 20.36 -15.06
CA PRO A 27 3.19 19.68 -16.01
C PRO A 27 2.58 18.42 -16.65
N LEU A 28 1.50 17.90 -16.08
CA LEU A 28 0.78 16.72 -16.57
C LEU A 28 -0.35 17.08 -17.53
N CYS A 29 -0.66 18.36 -17.70
CA CYS A 29 -1.68 18.84 -18.61
C CYS A 29 -1.04 19.30 -19.92
N ASP A 30 -1.60 18.89 -21.06
CA ASP A 30 -1.15 19.33 -22.38
C ASP A 30 -1.73 20.72 -22.67
N ILE A 31 -1.19 21.73 -21.99
CA ILE A 31 -1.60 23.14 -22.10
C ILE A 31 -0.44 23.90 -22.72
N THR A 32 -0.71 24.61 -23.81
CA THR A 32 0.28 25.48 -24.46
C THR A 32 0.11 26.93 -24.02
N GLU A 33 1.12 27.76 -24.25
CA GLU A 33 1.03 29.19 -23.97
C GLU A 33 -0.04 29.87 -24.82
N GLU A 34 -0.19 29.44 -26.08
CA GLU A 34 -1.27 29.86 -26.97
C GLU A 34 -2.67 29.61 -26.36
N ASP A 35 -2.89 28.47 -25.70
CA ASP A 35 -4.18 28.15 -25.09
C ASP A 35 -4.56 29.13 -23.96
N LEU A 36 -3.56 29.57 -23.20
CA LEU A 36 -3.71 30.53 -22.10
C LEU A 36 -3.94 31.96 -22.62
N THR A 37 -3.23 32.35 -23.68
CA THR A 37 -3.38 33.67 -24.29
C THR A 37 -4.74 33.86 -24.97
N GLN A 38 -5.26 32.81 -25.63
CA GLN A 38 -6.59 32.84 -26.27
C GLN A 38 -7.74 32.79 -25.25
N ASN A 39 -7.49 32.30 -24.02
CA ASN A 39 -8.53 32.09 -23.00
C ASN A 39 -8.15 32.67 -21.64
N ALA A 40 -8.21 33.99 -21.49
CA ALA A 40 -7.82 34.69 -20.25
C ALA A 40 -8.58 34.23 -18.98
N GLN A 41 -9.86 33.85 -19.10
CA GLN A 41 -10.65 33.34 -17.96
C GLN A 41 -10.18 31.94 -17.53
N PHE A 42 -9.78 31.11 -18.49
CA PHE A 42 -9.23 29.79 -18.23
C PHE A 42 -7.87 29.90 -17.52
N CYS A 43 -7.00 30.80 -17.98
CA CYS A 43 -5.73 31.08 -17.30
C CYS A 43 -5.95 31.53 -15.84
N LYS A 44 -6.96 32.38 -15.58
CA LYS A 44 -7.28 32.82 -14.21
C LYS A 44 -7.79 31.69 -13.33
N LEU A 45 -8.61 30.79 -13.88
CA LEU A 45 -9.08 29.60 -13.16
C LEU A 45 -7.90 28.69 -12.79
N LEU A 46 -7.01 28.40 -13.74
CA LEU A 46 -5.82 27.58 -13.50
C LEU A 46 -4.88 28.21 -12.49
N ALA A 47 -4.65 29.53 -12.57
CA ALA A 47 -3.85 30.26 -11.59
C ALA A 47 -4.47 30.19 -10.17
N THR A 48 -5.80 30.13 -10.08
CA THR A 48 -6.49 29.95 -8.79
C THR A 48 -6.38 28.52 -8.30
N LEU A 49 -6.53 27.53 -9.17
CA LEU A 49 -6.34 26.11 -8.83
C LEU A 49 -4.92 25.82 -8.37
N ALA A 50 -3.92 26.41 -9.02
CA ALA A 50 -2.49 26.26 -8.67
C ALA A 50 -2.15 26.72 -7.24
N GLN A 51 -3.03 27.50 -6.59
CA GLN A 51 -2.87 27.87 -5.17
C GLN A 51 -3.29 26.75 -4.22
N HIS A 52 -4.04 25.76 -4.71
CA HIS A 52 -4.64 24.70 -3.92
C HIS A 52 -4.11 23.31 -4.23
N VAL A 53 -3.53 23.11 -5.43
CA VAL A 53 -2.94 21.83 -5.86
C VAL A 53 -1.47 21.96 -6.17
N ASP A 54 -0.72 20.88 -5.94
CA ASP A 54 0.69 20.78 -6.33
C ASP A 54 0.85 20.28 -7.78
N GLN A 55 2.11 20.13 -8.21
CA GLN A 55 2.44 19.68 -9.56
C GLN A 55 1.93 18.27 -9.90
N SER A 56 1.57 17.47 -8.89
CA SER A 56 0.96 16.16 -9.08
C SER A 56 -0.57 16.22 -9.15
N GLY A 57 -1.15 17.42 -9.03
CA GLY A 57 -2.59 17.65 -8.99
C GLY A 57 -3.21 17.35 -7.62
N LEU A 58 -2.40 17.09 -6.59
CA LEU A 58 -2.89 16.78 -5.25
C LEU A 58 -3.02 18.05 -4.42
N THR A 59 -4.09 18.14 -3.64
CA THR A 59 -4.22 19.17 -2.62
C THR A 59 -3.29 18.88 -1.45
N VAL A 60 -2.87 19.92 -0.72
CA VAL A 60 -1.98 19.76 0.45
C VAL A 60 -2.54 18.74 1.46
N PRO A 61 -3.83 18.77 1.85
CA PRO A 61 -4.38 17.77 2.76
C PRO A 61 -4.29 16.34 2.19
N LEU A 62 -4.66 16.15 0.92
CA LEU A 62 -4.66 14.82 0.30
C LEU A 62 -3.25 14.25 0.18
N LYS A 63 -2.27 15.09 -0.18
CA LYS A 63 -0.85 14.71 -0.20
C LYS A 63 -0.37 14.25 1.17
N THR A 64 -0.72 14.99 2.24
CA THR A 64 -0.30 14.60 3.60
C THR A 64 -0.91 13.28 4.04
N GLU A 65 -2.16 13.00 3.69
CA GLU A 65 -2.79 11.69 3.99
C GLU A 65 -2.17 10.56 3.17
N LEU A 66 -1.84 10.82 1.90
CA LEU A 66 -1.13 9.86 1.05
C LEU A 66 0.25 9.51 1.63
N GLU A 67 1.03 10.50 2.02
CA GLU A 67 2.35 10.31 2.65
C GLU A 67 2.25 9.51 3.96
N LYS A 68 1.25 9.80 4.80
CA LYS A 68 0.99 9.03 6.03
C LYS A 68 0.63 7.58 5.73
N ALA A 69 -0.25 7.36 4.76
CA ALA A 69 -0.66 6.03 4.34
C ALA A 69 0.52 5.22 3.80
N GLU A 70 1.37 5.85 2.99
CA GLU A 70 2.59 5.22 2.46
C GLU A 70 3.58 4.89 3.58
N GLN A 71 3.84 5.82 4.51
CA GLN A 71 4.70 5.55 5.66
C GLN A 71 4.18 4.39 6.53
N LYS A 72 2.86 4.32 6.74
CA LYS A 72 2.22 3.21 7.46
C LYS A 72 2.43 1.89 6.71
N LEU A 73 2.21 1.88 5.40
CA LEU A 73 2.40 0.70 4.55
C LEU A 73 3.86 0.22 4.58
N GLN A 74 4.84 1.12 4.41
CA GLN A 74 6.26 0.77 4.46
C GLN A 74 6.67 0.23 5.84
N SER A 75 6.09 0.76 6.91
CA SER A 75 6.35 0.28 8.27
C SER A 75 5.75 -1.12 8.50
N GLN A 76 4.52 -1.35 8.06
CA GLN A 76 3.90 -2.68 8.09
C GLN A 76 4.68 -3.69 7.25
N ARG A 77 5.09 -3.32 6.04
CA ARG A 77 5.91 -4.17 5.16
C ARG A 77 7.22 -4.57 5.82
N ARG A 78 7.94 -3.64 6.45
CA ARG A 78 9.18 -3.94 7.17
C ARG A 78 8.96 -4.91 8.33
N TYR A 79 7.90 -4.68 9.12
CA TYR A 79 7.55 -5.58 10.22
C TYR A 79 7.22 -6.98 9.71
N TRP A 80 6.39 -7.08 8.67
CA TRP A 80 6.02 -8.34 8.05
C TRP A 80 7.25 -9.08 7.51
N LEU A 81 8.11 -8.40 6.73
CA LEU A 81 9.33 -9.00 6.18
C LEU A 81 10.25 -9.54 7.26
N ARG A 82 10.39 -8.83 8.38
CA ARG A 82 11.19 -9.30 9.53
C ARG A 82 10.59 -10.56 10.14
N SER A 83 9.28 -10.57 10.38
CA SER A 83 8.58 -11.73 10.94
C SER A 83 8.68 -12.94 10.01
N GLU A 84 8.45 -12.75 8.71
CA GLU A 84 8.54 -13.80 7.70
C GLU A 84 9.96 -14.33 7.54
N GLY A 85 10.97 -13.47 7.57
CA GLY A 85 12.38 -13.88 7.55
C GLY A 85 12.72 -14.81 8.71
N ILE A 86 12.33 -14.44 9.94
CA ILE A 86 12.54 -15.27 11.12
C ILE A 86 11.77 -16.60 10.99
N HIS A 87 10.51 -16.54 10.57
CA HIS A 87 9.69 -17.73 10.40
C HIS A 87 10.32 -18.72 9.43
N LYS A 88 10.80 -18.25 8.27
CA LYS A 88 11.49 -19.09 7.28
C LYS A 88 12.77 -19.72 7.82
N VAL A 89 13.61 -18.94 8.49
CA VAL A 89 14.85 -19.46 9.10
C VAL A 89 14.54 -20.56 10.12
N LEU A 90 13.54 -20.37 10.99
CA LEU A 90 13.13 -21.39 11.96
C LEU A 90 12.58 -22.65 11.29
N GLN A 91 11.83 -22.49 10.19
CA GLN A 91 11.33 -23.61 9.40
C GLN A 91 12.46 -24.39 8.74
N GLU A 92 13.43 -23.69 8.14
CA GLU A 92 14.63 -24.30 7.55
C GLU A 92 15.46 -25.05 8.60
N MET A 93 15.65 -24.46 9.79
CA MET A 93 16.34 -25.13 10.90
C MET A 93 15.62 -26.41 11.34
N THR A 94 14.29 -26.38 11.40
CA THR A 94 13.48 -27.56 11.75
C THR A 94 13.59 -28.65 10.67
N GLN A 95 13.59 -28.25 9.40
CA GLN A 95 13.75 -29.15 8.27
C GLN A 95 15.16 -29.78 8.22
N ASP A 96 16.21 -28.99 8.42
CA ASP A 96 17.60 -29.50 8.48
C ASP A 96 17.76 -30.51 9.61
N HIS A 97 17.19 -30.25 10.79
CA HIS A 97 17.18 -31.20 11.89
C HIS A 97 16.44 -32.50 11.53
N CYS A 98 15.29 -32.42 10.84
CA CYS A 98 14.55 -33.59 10.39
C CYS A 98 15.42 -34.47 9.46
N ILE A 99 16.12 -33.85 8.51
CA ILE A 99 17.06 -34.54 7.61
C ILE A 99 18.17 -35.21 8.42
N ARG A 100 18.81 -34.49 9.34
CA ARG A 100 19.89 -35.05 10.19
C ARG A 100 19.42 -36.24 11.03
N LYS A 101 18.21 -36.18 11.58
CA LYS A 101 17.60 -37.29 12.33
C LYS A 101 17.45 -38.56 11.48
N HIS A 102 17.20 -38.44 10.18
CA HIS A 102 17.14 -39.57 9.27
C HIS A 102 18.52 -40.18 8.97
N HIS A 103 19.58 -39.37 9.01
CA HIS A 103 20.94 -39.80 8.68
C HIS A 103 21.79 -40.23 9.89
N ALA A 104 21.46 -39.80 11.10
CA ALA A 104 22.22 -40.10 12.30
C ALA A 104 21.35 -40.09 13.57
N THR A 105 21.80 -40.80 14.61
CA THR A 105 21.20 -40.69 15.95
C THR A 105 21.48 -39.31 16.54
N VAL A 106 20.43 -38.54 16.78
CA VAL A 106 20.51 -37.19 17.37
C VAL A 106 20.24 -37.28 18.87
N PRO A 107 20.93 -36.49 19.72
CA PRO A 107 20.66 -36.44 21.15
C PRO A 107 19.19 -36.14 21.47
N PRO A 108 18.59 -36.79 22.49
CA PRO A 108 17.18 -36.64 22.81
C PRO A 108 16.79 -35.20 23.15
N ASP A 109 17.67 -34.45 23.83
CA ASP A 109 17.44 -33.04 24.19
C ASP A 109 17.32 -32.13 22.97
N GLN A 110 18.17 -32.37 21.95
CA GLN A 110 18.11 -31.63 20.68
C GLN A 110 16.82 -31.97 19.93
N ASN A 111 16.43 -33.25 19.90
CA ASN A 111 15.20 -33.66 19.25
C ASN A 111 13.96 -32.99 19.89
N MET A 112 13.90 -32.92 21.22
CA MET A 112 12.82 -32.26 21.94
C MET A 112 12.73 -30.76 21.65
N PHE A 113 13.88 -30.08 21.53
CA PHE A 113 13.93 -28.65 21.19
C PHE A 113 13.32 -28.37 19.81
N TYR A 114 13.73 -29.09 18.76
CA TYR A 114 13.23 -28.86 17.41
C TYR A 114 11.77 -29.30 17.23
N GLU A 115 11.32 -30.35 17.92
CA GLU A 115 9.90 -30.72 17.95
C GLU A 115 9.04 -29.63 18.61
N THR A 116 9.53 -29.03 19.70
CA THR A 116 8.85 -27.92 20.37
C THR A 116 8.79 -26.69 19.46
N MET A 117 9.90 -26.36 18.80
CA MET A 117 9.95 -25.27 17.83
C MET A 117 8.96 -25.47 16.68
N GLY A 118 8.89 -26.68 16.11
CA GLY A 118 7.90 -27.01 15.06
C GLY A 118 6.46 -26.83 15.51
N LYS A 119 6.11 -27.27 16.73
CA LYS A 119 4.77 -27.04 17.31
C LYS A 119 4.47 -25.54 17.48
N CYS A 120 5.43 -24.76 17.98
CA CYS A 120 5.28 -23.32 18.10
C CYS A 120 5.07 -22.63 16.75
N LEU A 121 5.79 -23.05 15.69
CA LEU A 121 5.61 -22.53 14.34
C LEU A 121 4.22 -22.83 13.80
N LEU A 122 3.70 -24.04 14.05
CA LEU A 122 2.35 -24.43 13.63
C LEU A 122 1.28 -23.60 14.36
N VAL A 123 1.42 -23.42 15.68
CA VAL A 123 0.52 -22.55 16.45
C VAL A 123 0.56 -21.11 15.92
N ALA A 124 1.76 -20.56 15.66
CA ALA A 124 1.90 -19.22 15.09
C ALA A 124 1.25 -19.11 13.69
N GLN A 125 1.35 -20.16 12.87
CA GLN A 125 0.66 -20.21 11.58
C GLN A 125 -0.86 -20.23 11.73
N CYS A 126 -1.40 -21.05 12.64
CA CYS A 126 -2.83 -21.08 12.92
C CYS A 126 -3.33 -19.73 13.42
N ILE A 127 -2.60 -19.06 14.33
CA ILE A 127 -2.97 -17.72 14.80
C ILE A 127 -3.03 -16.72 13.65
N ARG A 128 -2.05 -16.74 12.72
CA ARG A 128 -2.07 -15.88 11.52
C ARG A 128 -3.27 -16.17 10.61
N GLN A 129 -3.64 -17.43 10.43
CA GLN A 129 -4.79 -17.82 9.60
C GLN A 129 -6.13 -17.48 10.25
N LEU A 130 -6.17 -17.46 11.59
CA LEU A 130 -7.35 -17.13 12.38
C LEU A 130 -7.47 -15.64 12.69
N ASP A 131 -6.49 -14.81 12.32
CA ASP A 131 -6.47 -13.39 12.66
C ASP A 131 -7.59 -12.62 11.92
N PRO A 132 -8.65 -12.19 12.63
CA PRO A 132 -9.79 -11.49 12.05
C PRO A 132 -9.42 -10.05 11.66
N SER A 133 -8.24 -9.55 12.04
CA SER A 133 -7.79 -8.19 11.72
C SER A 133 -7.63 -7.96 10.21
N SER A 134 -7.51 -9.04 9.43
CA SER A 134 -7.49 -9.00 7.96
C SER A 134 -8.89 -8.81 7.34
N THR A 135 -9.97 -9.03 8.11
CA THR A 135 -11.37 -9.00 7.64
C THR A 135 -12.28 -8.05 8.42
N THR A 136 -11.85 -7.50 9.56
CA THR A 136 -12.77 -6.92 10.56
C THR A 136 -12.48 -5.45 10.93
N ASN A 137 -11.56 -4.77 10.23
CA ASN A 137 -11.52 -3.31 10.30
C ASN A 137 -12.67 -2.74 9.47
N GLN A 138 -13.78 -2.35 10.11
CA GLN A 138 -14.95 -1.77 9.43
C GLN A 138 -14.63 -0.52 8.59
N ASP A 139 -13.50 0.15 8.85
CA ASP A 139 -13.03 1.32 8.09
C ASP A 139 -12.12 0.98 6.91
N GLN A 140 -11.81 -0.30 6.67
CA GLN A 140 -10.96 -0.73 5.55
C GLN A 140 -11.83 -1.44 4.50
N PRO A 141 -11.79 -1.04 3.22
CA PRO A 141 -12.54 -1.74 2.19
C PRO A 141 -12.07 -3.20 2.14
N SER A 142 -13.02 -4.14 2.11
CA SER A 142 -12.75 -5.56 1.96
C SER A 142 -11.78 -5.80 0.80
N VAL A 143 -10.93 -6.84 0.87
CA VAL A 143 -9.92 -7.15 -0.18
C VAL A 143 -10.54 -7.24 -1.58
N LEU A 144 -11.81 -7.66 -1.68
CA LEU A 144 -12.59 -7.75 -2.92
C LEU A 144 -13.63 -6.63 -3.10
N GLY A 145 -13.67 -5.65 -2.19
CA GLY A 145 -14.71 -4.60 -2.16
C GLY A 145 -16.12 -5.10 -1.85
N LEU A 146 -16.28 -6.37 -1.47
CA LEU A 146 -17.58 -6.98 -1.19
C LEU A 146 -17.94 -6.86 0.30
N THR A 147 -19.21 -6.53 0.57
CA THR A 147 -19.76 -6.58 1.92
C THR A 147 -20.10 -8.02 2.32
N PRO A 148 -20.15 -8.34 3.63
CA PRO A 148 -20.60 -9.65 4.10
C PRO A 148 -21.98 -10.05 3.56
N GLN A 149 -22.88 -9.08 3.33
CA GLN A 149 -24.18 -9.35 2.72
C GLN A 149 -24.05 -9.76 1.25
N GLN A 150 -23.24 -9.06 0.47
CA GLN A 150 -22.97 -9.39 -0.94
C GLN A 150 -22.30 -10.77 -1.08
N MET A 151 -21.44 -11.14 -0.12
CA MET A 151 -20.81 -12.46 -0.12
C MET A 151 -21.82 -13.57 0.18
N MET A 152 -22.79 -13.34 1.08
CA MET A 152 -23.88 -14.29 1.35
C MET A 152 -24.80 -14.48 0.14
N GLU A 153 -25.07 -13.42 -0.63
CA GLU A 153 -25.87 -13.51 -1.87
C GLU A 153 -25.16 -14.28 -2.98
N LEU A 154 -23.82 -14.23 -3.00
CA LEU A 154 -22.98 -14.91 -3.99
C LEU A 154 -22.57 -16.34 -3.56
N MET A 155 -22.89 -16.76 -2.33
CA MET A 155 -22.61 -18.12 -1.88
C MET A 155 -23.53 -19.11 -2.63
N PRO A 156 -22.97 -20.16 -3.26
CA PRO A 156 -23.78 -21.18 -3.91
C PRO A 156 -24.68 -21.87 -2.87
N SER A 157 -25.95 -22.12 -3.23
CA SER A 157 -26.89 -22.80 -2.33
C SER A 157 -26.35 -24.18 -1.92
N GLU A 158 -26.75 -24.70 -0.76
CA GLU A 158 -26.31 -26.02 -0.26
C GLU A 158 -26.53 -27.18 -1.25
N LYS A 159 -27.36 -27.00 -2.28
CA LYS A 159 -27.56 -27.99 -3.35
C LYS A 159 -26.42 -28.03 -4.36
N GLU A 160 -25.62 -26.97 -4.49
CA GLU A 160 -24.50 -26.87 -5.42
C GLU A 160 -23.15 -27.24 -4.78
N SER A 161 -23.01 -27.12 -3.45
CA SER A 161 -21.82 -27.59 -2.73
C SER A 161 -21.62 -29.11 -2.83
N HIS A 162 -22.70 -29.88 -2.99
CA HIS A 162 -22.64 -31.33 -3.22
C HIS A 162 -22.09 -31.71 -4.61
N LYS A 163 -22.20 -30.83 -5.62
CA LYS A 163 -21.63 -31.10 -6.95
C LYS A 163 -20.12 -30.88 -7.00
N ILE A 164 -19.59 -29.95 -6.20
CA ILE A 164 -18.15 -29.68 -6.13
C ILE A 164 -17.41 -30.83 -5.42
N HIS A 165 -18.04 -31.48 -4.43
CA HIS A 165 -17.44 -32.62 -3.74
C HIS A 165 -17.29 -33.87 -4.63
N ILE A 166 -18.13 -34.02 -5.66
CA ILE A 166 -18.11 -35.20 -6.54
C ILE A 166 -16.96 -35.17 -7.55
N ILE A 167 -16.39 -33.99 -7.86
CA ILE A 167 -15.31 -33.89 -8.86
C ILE A 167 -13.95 -34.35 -8.27
N HIS A 168 -13.81 -34.44 -6.95
CA HIS A 168 -12.54 -34.85 -6.30
C HIS A 168 -12.40 -36.35 -5.98
N ILE A 169 -13.39 -37.20 -6.31
CA ILE A 169 -13.36 -38.65 -5.98
C ILE A 169 -13.17 -39.55 -7.22
N HIS A 170 -12.78 -39.01 -8.37
CA HIS A 170 -12.40 -39.83 -9.54
C HIS A 170 -11.12 -39.35 -10.22
N THR A 171 -10.00 -39.50 -9.51
CA THR A 171 -8.66 -39.82 -10.07
C THR A 171 -7.86 -40.56 -9.02
#